data_AF-A0A1Q7AF41-F1
#
_entry.id   AF-A0A1Q7AF41-F1
#
_cell.length_a   1.000
_cell.length_b   1.000
_cell.length_c   1.000
_cell.angle_alpha   90.00
_cell.angle_beta   90.00
_cell.angle_gamma   90.00
#
_symmetry.space_group_name_H-M   'P 1'
#
loop_
_entity.id
_entity.type
_entity.pdbx_description
1 polymer ?
#
loop_
_entity_poly.entity_id
_entity_poly.type
_entity_poly.pdbx_seq_one_letter_code
_entity_poly.pdbx_strand_id
1 'polypeptide(L)'
;MGDSGEGLIDADSRIQERMEELERERKKRHGKTVRDPEKVRAYESLKLARKELEAQLAATTNDRRRTQLNQAIAEVDKRIAEASAALDS
;
A
#
# COMPACT_ATOMS: atom_id res chain seq x y z
N MET A 1 25.28 30.48 -48.02
CA MET A 1 23.92 29.90 -47.99
C MET A 1 24.12 28.41 -47.74
N GLY A 2 23.91 27.85 -46.57
CA GLY A 2 23.11 28.24 -45.43
C GLY A 2 22.44 26.95 -45.00
N ASP A 3 23.17 26.05 -44.34
CA ASP A 3 22.56 24.89 -43.69
C ASP A 3 23.49 24.31 -42.62
N SER A 4 23.64 25.04 -41.51
CA SER A 4 24.25 24.53 -40.27
C SER A 4 23.33 24.80 -39.08
N GLY A 5 22.03 24.96 -39.35
CA GLY A 5 21.00 25.30 -38.37
C GLY A 5 19.95 24.21 -38.16
N GLU A 6 19.74 23.29 -39.09
CA GLU A 6 18.65 22.31 -38.99
C GLU A 6 18.91 21.17 -37.99
N GLY A 7 20.17 20.86 -37.68
CA GLY A 7 20.53 19.81 -36.71
C GLY A 7 20.49 20.23 -35.24
N LEU A 8 20.61 21.53 -34.94
CA LEU A 8 20.57 22.05 -33.57
C LEU A 8 19.14 22.11 -33.03
N ILE A 9 18.18 22.40 -33.92
CA ILE A 9 16.75 22.46 -33.60
C ILE A 9 16.23 21.06 -33.21
N ASP A 10 16.70 19.98 -33.85
CA ASP A 10 16.35 18.59 -33.52
C ASP A 10 17.01 18.13 -32.19
N ALA A 11 18.24 18.55 -31.92
CA ALA A 11 18.93 18.21 -30.67
C ALA A 11 18.25 18.86 -29.45
N ASP A 12 17.89 20.15 -29.54
CA ASP A 12 17.19 20.86 -28.46
C ASP A 12 15.77 20.31 -28.27
N SER A 13 15.07 19.98 -29.36
CA SER A 13 13.73 19.37 -29.31
C SER A 13 13.78 18.00 -28.61
N ARG A 14 14.75 17.14 -28.93
CA ARG A 14 14.94 15.83 -28.26
C ARG A 14 15.29 15.98 -26.78
N ILE A 15 16.03 17.01 -26.41
CA ILE A 15 16.35 17.29 -25.01
C ILE A 15 15.09 17.72 -24.26
N GLN A 16 14.25 18.57 -24.86
CA GLN A 16 12.99 19.00 -24.27
C GLN A 16 12.01 17.84 -24.09
N GLU A 17 11.84 16.99 -25.12
CA GLU A 17 10.99 15.80 -25.03
C GLU A 17 11.44 14.86 -23.89
N ARG A 18 12.76 14.65 -23.76
CA ARG A 18 13.33 13.84 -22.68
C ARG A 18 13.12 14.47 -21.31
N MET A 19 13.22 15.79 -21.21
CA MET A 19 12.95 16.53 -19.97
C MET A 19 11.48 16.42 -19.57
N GLU A 20 10.55 16.56 -20.51
CA GLU A 20 9.12 16.38 -20.28
C GLU A 20 8.76 14.95 -19.89
N GLU A 21 9.43 13.96 -20.46
CA GLU A 21 9.26 12.55 -20.10
C GLU A 21 9.76 12.28 -18.68
N LEU A 22 10.93 12.80 -18.31
CA LEU A 22 11.46 12.74 -16.94
C LEU A 22 10.57 13.48 -15.93
N GLU A 23 10.00 14.62 -16.31
CA GLU A 23 9.03 15.34 -15.47
C GLU A 23 7.72 14.57 -15.30
N ARG A 24 7.21 13.94 -16.37
CA ARG A 24 6.05 13.04 -16.29
C ARG A 24 6.33 11.84 -15.38
N GLU A 25 7.52 11.24 -15.47
CA GLU A 25 7.93 10.18 -14.54
C GLU A 25 8.02 10.67 -13.10
N ARG A 26 8.62 11.85 -12.86
CA ARG A 26 8.70 12.45 -11.52
C ARG A 26 7.31 12.74 -10.94
N LYS A 27 6.38 13.26 -11.74
CA LYS A 27 4.97 13.48 -11.35
C LYS A 27 4.26 12.17 -11.02
N LYS A 28 4.53 11.07 -11.75
CA LYS A 28 4.01 9.73 -11.42
C LYS A 28 4.60 9.17 -10.12
N ARG A 29 5.88 9.42 -9.84
CA ARG A 29 6.56 8.96 -8.62
C ARG A 29 6.12 9.72 -7.36
N HIS A 30 5.62 10.94 -7.50
CA HIS A 30 5.08 11.76 -6.40
C HIS A 30 3.72 11.30 -5.84
N GLY A 31 3.19 10.14 -6.28
CA GLY A 31 1.90 9.61 -5.83
C GLY A 31 1.97 8.50 -4.78
N LYS A 32 3.10 8.28 -4.10
CA LYS A 32 3.16 7.23 -3.07
C LYS A 32 2.51 7.76 -1.78
N THR A 33 1.31 7.27 -1.46
CA THR A 33 0.62 7.58 -0.21
C THR A 33 1.53 7.24 0.97
N VAL A 34 2.07 8.26 1.63
CA VAL A 34 2.86 8.09 2.85
C VAL A 34 1.86 7.79 3.97
N ARG A 35 1.78 6.52 4.36
CA ARG A 35 0.97 6.09 5.50
C ARG A 35 1.77 6.21 6.79
N ASP A 36 1.07 6.52 7.88
CA ASP A 36 1.65 6.51 9.21
C ASP A 36 2.17 5.09 9.55
N PRO A 37 3.49 4.94 9.82
CA PRO A 37 4.08 3.62 10.05
C PRO A 37 3.50 2.91 11.27
N GLU A 38 3.08 3.64 12.32
CA GLU A 38 2.48 3.00 13.50
C GLU A 38 1.07 2.48 13.20
N LYS A 39 0.29 3.20 12.39
CA LYS A 39 -1.01 2.69 11.91
C LYS A 39 -0.85 1.43 11.06
N VAL A 40 0.15 1.40 10.17
CA VAL A 40 0.43 0.23 9.32
C VAL A 40 0.83 -0.96 10.20
N ARG A 41 1.73 -0.74 11.15
CA ARG A 41 2.17 -1.76 12.10
C ARG A 41 1.01 -2.31 12.94
N ALA A 42 0.12 -1.45 13.41
CA ALA A 42 -1.06 -1.87 14.18
C ALA A 42 -1.99 -2.76 13.34
N TYR A 43 -2.26 -2.37 12.09
CA TYR A 43 -3.06 -3.16 11.15
C TYR A 43 -2.44 -4.52 10.86
N GLU A 44 -1.14 -4.58 10.58
CA GLU A 44 -0.43 -5.84 10.34
C GLU A 44 -0.43 -6.75 11.58
N SER A 45 -0.26 -6.17 12.77
CA SER A 45 -0.32 -6.90 14.04
C SER A 45 -1.70 -7.52 14.27
N LEU A 46 -2.78 -6.81 13.94
CA LEU A 46 -4.14 -7.34 14.00
C LEU A 46 -4.35 -8.51 13.02
N LYS A 47 -3.81 -8.42 11.80
CA LYS A 47 -3.88 -9.53 10.83
C LYS A 47 -3.13 -10.77 11.32
N LEU A 48 -1.97 -10.58 11.95
CA LEU A 48 -1.23 -11.68 12.57
C LEU A 48 -2.06 -12.33 13.69
N ALA A 49 -2.60 -11.53 14.61
CA ALA A 49 -3.44 -12.02 15.71
C ALA A 49 -4.66 -12.80 15.20
N ARG A 50 -5.33 -12.33 14.14
CA ARG A 50 -6.44 -13.05 13.49
C ARG A 50 -6.02 -14.44 13.03
N LYS A 51 -4.89 -14.54 12.32
CA LYS A 51 -4.36 -15.82 11.81
C LYS A 51 -4.01 -16.78 12.94
N GLU A 52 -3.45 -16.28 14.03
CA GLU A 52 -3.15 -17.09 15.22
C GLU A 52 -4.41 -17.61 15.90
N LEU A 53 -5.46 -16.78 16.02
CA LEU A 53 -6.75 -17.21 16.57
C LEU A 53 -7.43 -18.27 15.69
N GLU A 54 -7.35 -18.14 14.36
CA GLU A 54 -7.85 -19.17 13.42
C GLU A 54 -7.09 -20.48 13.58
N ALA A 55 -5.76 -20.44 13.73
CA ALA A 55 -4.95 -21.62 13.98
C ALA A 55 -5.33 -22.30 15.32
N GLN A 56 -5.53 -21.51 16.38
CA GLN A 56 -6.01 -22.02 17.66
C GLN A 56 -7.40 -22.65 17.53
N LEU A 57 -8.31 -22.04 16.78
CA LEU A 57 -9.66 -22.56 16.56
C LEU A 57 -9.63 -23.90 15.83
N ALA A 58 -8.77 -24.05 14.83
CA ALA A 58 -8.59 -25.30 14.09
C ALA A 58 -8.08 -26.44 14.97
N ALA A 59 -7.18 -26.15 15.92
CA ALA A 59 -6.61 -27.13 16.84
C ALA A 59 -7.48 -27.41 18.08
N THR A 60 -8.45 -26.55 18.40
CA THR A 60 -9.23 -26.65 19.63
C THR A 60 -10.33 -27.71 19.54
N THR A 61 -10.35 -28.63 20.51
CA THR A 61 -11.39 -29.67 20.64
C THR A 61 -12.52 -29.30 21.61
N ASN A 62 -12.31 -28.32 22.50
CA ASN A 62 -13.29 -27.91 23.52
C ASN A 62 -14.31 -26.90 22.96
N ASP A 63 -15.60 -27.26 22.97
CA ASP A 63 -16.68 -26.45 22.35
C ASP A 63 -16.85 -25.05 22.95
N ARG A 64 -16.73 -24.93 24.28
CA ARG A 64 -16.80 -23.61 24.95
C ARG A 64 -15.65 -22.73 24.49
N ARG A 65 -14.44 -23.29 24.37
CA ARG A 65 -13.27 -22.56 23.87
C ARG A 65 -13.42 -22.20 22.40
N ARG A 66 -13.99 -23.07 21.55
CA ARG A 66 -14.30 -22.73 20.14
C ARG A 66 -15.22 -21.53 20.05
N THR A 67 -16.26 -21.49 20.88
CA THR A 67 -17.20 -20.36 20.94
C THR A 67 -16.48 -19.05 21.29
N GLN A 68 -15.61 -19.07 22.30
CA GLN A 68 -14.81 -17.90 22.69
C GLN A 68 -13.86 -17.46 21.58
N LEU A 69 -13.19 -18.39 20.90
CA LEU A 69 -12.29 -18.09 19.78
C LEU A 69 -13.05 -17.47 18.61
N ASN A 70 -14.24 -17.97 18.28
CA ASN A 70 -15.08 -17.38 17.25
C ASN A 70 -15.49 -15.94 17.58
N GLN A 71 -15.86 -15.67 18.84
CA GLN A 71 -16.16 -14.31 19.31
C GLN A 71 -14.94 -13.39 19.22
N ALA A 72 -13.77 -13.89 19.61
CA ALA A 72 -12.52 -13.13 19.53
C ALA A 72 -12.13 -12.82 18.08
N ILE A 73 -12.28 -13.78 17.16
CA ILE A 73 -12.05 -13.58 15.71
C ILE A 73 -12.99 -12.49 15.18
N ALA A 74 -14.29 -12.56 15.48
CA ALA A 74 -15.26 -11.58 15.02
C ALA A 74 -14.95 -10.16 15.54
N GLU A 75 -14.45 -10.05 16.78
CA GLU A 75 -14.00 -8.77 17.33
C GLU A 75 -12.73 -8.25 16.64
N VAL A 76 -11.74 -9.13 16.38
CA VAL A 76 -10.53 -8.74 15.65
C VAL A 76 -10.85 -8.32 14.22
N ASP A 77 -11.80 -8.99 13.56
CA ASP A 77 -12.26 -8.63 12.21
C ASP A 77 -12.82 -7.20 12.15
N LYS A 78 -13.61 -6.80 13.16
CA LYS A 78 -14.09 -5.41 13.27
C LYS A 78 -12.95 -4.42 13.39
N ARG A 79 -11.98 -4.69 14.27
CA ARG A 79 -10.81 -3.82 14.47
C ARG A 79 -9.91 -3.75 13.23
N ILE A 80 -9.80 -4.84 12.46
CA ILE A 80 -9.09 -4.84 11.17
C ILE A 80 -9.79 -3.92 10.19
N ALA A 81 -11.13 -3.98 10.10
CA ALA A 81 -11.90 -3.10 9.23
C ALA A 81 -11.71 -1.62 9.61
N GLU A 82 -11.83 -1.29 10.90
CA GLU A 82 -11.59 0.06 11.43
C GLU A 82 -10.15 0.54 11.15
N ALA A 83 -9.15 -0.30 11.40
CA ALA A 83 -7.75 0.03 11.14
C ALA A 83 -7.45 0.22 9.65
N SER A 84 -8.07 -0.59 8.77
CA SER A 84 -7.92 -0.43 7.32
C SER A 84 -8.54 0.88 6.84
N ALA A 85 -9.72 1.25 7.32
CA ALA A 85 -10.33 2.54 7.01
C ALA A 85 -9.46 3.72 7.47
N ALA A 86 -8.84 3.61 8.66
CA ALA A 86 -7.95 4.64 9.21
C ALA A 86 -6.59 4.77 8.50
N LEU A 87 -6.22 3.80 7.65
CA LEU A 87 -5.02 3.83 6.78
C LEU A 87 -5.27 4.51 5.44
N ASP A 88 -6.54 4.57 5.03
CA ASP A 88 -6.97 5.16 3.76
C ASP A 88 -7.53 6.58 3.93
N SER A 89 -7.80 7.00 5.18
CA SER A 89 -8.12 8.37 5.60
C SER A 89 -6.89 9.24 5.81
#